data_AF-A0A1G0H341-F1
#
_entry.id   AF-A0A1G0H341-F1
#
_cell.length_a   1.000
_cell.length_b   1.000
_cell.length_c   1.000
_cell.angle_alpha   90.00
_cell.angle_beta   90.00
_cell.angle_gamma   90.00
#
_symmetry.space_group_name_H-M   'P 1'
#
loop_
_entity.id
_entity.type
_entity.pdbx_description
1 polymer ?
#
loop_
_entity_poly.entity_id
_entity_poly.type
_entity_poly.pdbx_seq_one_letter_code
_entity_poly.pdbx_strand_id
1 'polypeptide(L)'
;MSQFYPLMREISAITQAQNAVVTTTEDHDFVVNELVSFRVSRAYGMVEMNNLRGKVLAITSDTLTVDIDSSNFTAFSIPGDLTGTTPPCVVPSSSGVDLEADSPTMILEDAFDNRP
;
A
#
# COMPACT_ATOMS: atom_id res chain seq x y z
N MET A 1 -11.39 16.95 -15.95
CA MET A 1 -10.05 16.42 -16.24
C MET A 1 -9.72 15.45 -15.11
N SER A 2 -9.96 14.16 -15.30
CA SER A 2 -9.64 13.12 -14.32
C SER A 2 -8.15 12.84 -14.39
N GLN A 3 -7.40 13.59 -13.58
CA GLN A 3 -5.97 13.40 -13.42
C GLN A 3 -5.79 12.08 -12.67
N PHE A 4 -5.54 11.01 -13.43
CA PHE A 4 -5.14 9.72 -12.90
C PHE A 4 -3.73 9.89 -12.31
N TYR A 5 -3.67 10.36 -11.06
CA TYR A 5 -2.47 10.21 -10.25
C TYR A 5 -2.54 8.83 -9.62
N PRO A 6 -1.58 7.93 -9.84
CA PRO A 6 -1.41 6.83 -8.89
C PRO A 6 -1.28 7.48 -7.51
N LEU A 7 -2.05 7.00 -6.52
CA LEU A 7 -2.07 7.47 -5.12
C LEU A 7 -0.73 7.12 -4.43
N MET A 8 0.36 7.66 -4.96
CA MET A 8 1.68 7.60 -4.36
C MET A 8 1.69 8.61 -3.22
N ARG A 9 1.83 8.10 -1.99
CA ARG A 9 1.94 8.93 -0.80
C ARG A 9 3.36 8.90 -0.27
N GLU A 10 3.88 10.07 0.06
CA GLU A 10 5.21 10.19 0.66
C GLU A 10 5.15 9.80 2.13
N ILE A 11 6.15 9.04 2.56
CA ILE A 11 6.24 8.50 3.91
C ILE A 11 7.10 9.43 4.76
N SER A 12 6.54 9.91 5.87
CA SER A 12 7.26 10.74 6.84
C SER A 12 7.94 9.91 7.92
N ALA A 13 7.33 8.80 8.36
CA ALA A 13 7.89 7.95 9.39
C ALA A 13 7.42 6.49 9.25
N ILE A 14 8.25 5.54 9.70
CA ILE A 14 7.88 4.13 9.81
C ILE A 14 8.32 3.62 11.17
N THR A 15 7.39 3.03 11.92
CA THR A 15 7.69 2.43 13.23
C THR A 15 8.15 0.98 13.10
N GLN A 16 9.16 0.58 13.86
CA GLN A 16 9.58 -0.81 13.97
C GLN A 16 8.64 -1.57 14.91
N ALA A 17 7.83 -2.45 14.34
CA ALA A 17 6.93 -3.32 15.08
C ALA A 17 6.59 -4.56 14.24
N GLN A 18 5.97 -5.56 14.90
CA GLN A 18 5.39 -6.72 14.23
C GLN A 18 4.36 -6.33 13.17
N ASN A 19 3.70 -5.18 13.36
CA ASN A 19 2.83 -4.53 12.39
C ASN A 19 3.37 -3.11 12.18
N ALA A 20 4.08 -2.90 11.08
CA ALA A 20 4.67 -1.59 10.79
C ALA A 20 3.57 -0.52 10.62
N VAL A 21 3.68 0.57 11.38
CA VAL A 21 2.86 1.77 11.19
C VAL A 21 3.64 2.76 10.35
N VAL A 22 3.07 3.12 9.21
CA VAL A 22 3.64 4.05 8.25
C VAL A 22 2.84 5.34 8.36
N THR A 23 3.53 6.44 8.64
CA THR A 23 2.98 7.79 8.67
C THR A 23 3.28 8.47 7.35
N THR A 24 2.27 9.06 6.74
CA THR A 24 2.37 9.81 5.48
C THR A 24 2.37 11.31 5.75
N THR A 25 2.87 12.11 4.82
CA THR A 25 2.89 13.57 4.94
C THR A 25 1.53 14.24 4.67
N GLU A 26 0.62 13.54 4.00
CA GLU A 26 -0.70 14.04 3.62
C GLU A 26 -1.77 12.97 3.84
N ASP A 27 -3.02 13.39 3.95
CA ASP A 27 -4.15 12.47 4.05
C ASP A 27 -4.21 11.50 2.87
N HIS A 28 -4.49 10.24 3.17
CA HIS A 28 -4.56 9.16 2.20
C HIS A 28 -5.93 8.50 2.16
N ASP A 29 -6.26 7.93 1.02
CA ASP A 29 -7.54 7.24 0.75
C ASP A 29 -7.30 5.73 0.56
N PHE A 30 -6.31 5.17 1.28
CA PHE A 30 -6.03 3.73 1.22
C PHE A 30 -7.20 2.95 1.80
N VAL A 31 -7.36 1.69 1.39
CA VAL A 31 -8.41 0.82 1.92
C VAL A 31 -7.81 -0.26 2.80
N VAL A 32 -8.48 -0.57 3.92
CA VAL A 32 -8.12 -1.73 4.75
C VAL A 32 -8.29 -3.01 3.93
N ASN A 33 -7.43 -4.00 4.16
CA ASN A 33 -7.26 -5.22 3.37
C ASN A 33 -6.63 -5.04 1.99
N GLU A 34 -6.24 -3.83 1.59
CA GLU A 34 -5.53 -3.62 0.33
C GLU A 34 -4.05 -4.01 0.42
N LEU A 35 -3.47 -4.45 -0.70
CA LEU A 35 -2.04 -4.65 -0.84
C LEU A 35 -1.36 -3.33 -1.25
N VAL A 36 -0.42 -2.87 -0.44
CA VAL A 36 0.42 -1.70 -0.74
C VAL A 36 1.87 -2.12 -0.93
N SER A 37 2.57 -1.46 -1.84
CA SER A 37 4.02 -1.64 -2.05
C SER A 37 4.77 -0.44 -1.50
N PHE A 38 5.86 -0.74 -0.80
CA PHE A 38 6.75 0.27 -0.25
C PHE A 38 7.99 0.42 -1.13
N ARG A 39 8.37 1.67 -1.36
CA ARG A 39 9.64 2.05 -1.99
C ARG A 39 10.39 2.92 -1.01
N VAL A 40 11.45 2.38 -0.42
CA VAL A 40 12.29 3.06 0.55
C VAL A 40 13.72 3.08 0.03
N SER A 41 14.28 4.28 -0.12
CA SER A 41 15.67 4.42 -0.55
C SER A 41 16.63 4.11 0.59
N ARG A 42 17.83 3.61 0.25
CA ARG A 42 18.85 3.23 1.23
C ARG A 42 19.29 4.35 2.17
N ALA A 43 19.08 5.61 1.80
CA ALA A 43 19.44 6.75 2.64
C ALA A 43 18.50 6.94 3.84
N TYR A 44 17.25 6.44 3.79
CA TYR A 44 16.27 6.57 4.89
C TYR A 44 16.36 5.44 5.92
N GLY A 45 17.29 4.50 5.75
CA GLY A 45 17.24 3.23 6.46
C GLY A 45 16.11 2.34 5.95
N MET A 46 15.85 1.24 6.63
CA MET A 46 14.75 0.31 6.35
C MET A 46 14.74 -0.26 4.92
N VAL A 47 15.93 -0.54 4.38
CA VAL A 47 16.15 -1.06 3.02
C VAL A 47 15.46 -2.39 2.75
N GLU A 48 15.26 -3.17 3.80
CA GLU A 48 14.55 -4.46 3.76
C GLU A 48 13.09 -4.28 3.38
N MET A 49 12.51 -3.11 3.68
CA MET A 49 11.14 -2.77 3.31
C MET A 49 11.00 -2.34 1.85
N ASN A 50 12.11 -2.06 1.16
CA ASN A 50 12.07 -1.67 -0.23
C ASN A 50 11.62 -2.84 -1.13
N ASN A 51 10.62 -2.60 -1.98
CA ASN A 51 9.93 -3.61 -2.79
C ASN A 51 9.14 -4.67 -1.99
N LEU A 52 8.96 -4.49 -0.68
CA LEU A 52 8.00 -5.32 0.05
C LEU A 52 6.57 -4.87 -0.22
N ARG A 53 5.67 -5.85 -0.16
CA ARG A 53 4.23 -5.65 -0.26
C ARG A 53 3.61 -6.11 1.04
N GLY A 54 2.83 -5.23 1.65
CA GLY A 54 2.14 -5.49 2.91
C GLY A 54 0.64 -5.35 2.72
N LYS A 55 -0.11 -6.15 3.47
CA LYS A 55 -1.56 -5.97 3.56
C LYS A 55 -1.86 -4.89 4.59
N VAL A 56 -2.71 -3.93 4.24
CA VAL A 56 -3.17 -2.90 5.18
C VAL A 56 -4.17 -3.50 6.16
N LEU A 57 -3.92 -3.35 7.45
CA LEU A 57 -4.76 -3.86 8.54
C LEU A 57 -5.64 -2.77 9.15
N ALA A 58 -5.13 -1.56 9.20
CA ALA A 58 -5.84 -0.39 9.69
C ALA A 58 -5.31 0.86 9.00
N ILE A 59 -6.17 1.87 8.88
CA ILE A 59 -5.83 3.18 8.35
C ILE A 59 -6.41 4.24 9.28
N THR A 60 -5.78 5.40 9.29
CA THR A 60 -6.30 6.66 9.82
C THR A 60 -6.14 7.73 8.75
N SER A 61 -6.33 9.00 9.08
CA SER A 61 -6.16 10.13 8.16
C SER A 61 -4.75 10.15 7.55
N ASP A 62 -3.72 10.03 8.40
CA ASP A 62 -2.31 10.21 8.03
C ASP A 62 -1.43 8.97 8.30
N THR A 63 -1.94 7.94 8.99
CA THR A 63 -1.20 6.69 9.26
C THR A 63 -1.87 5.45 8.68
N LEU A 64 -1.06 4.46 8.33
CA LEU A 64 -1.50 3.15 7.86
C LEU A 64 -0.71 2.05 8.59
N THR A 65 -1.40 1.03 9.07
CA THR A 65 -0.83 -0.14 9.73
C THR A 65 -0.80 -1.28 8.72
N VAL A 66 0.37 -1.84 8.47
CA VAL A 66 0.53 -2.99 7.58
C VAL A 66 0.97 -4.25 8.31
N ASP A 67 0.58 -5.39 7.76
CA ASP A 67 1.02 -6.72 8.16
C ASP A 67 2.43 -7.00 7.60
N ILE A 68 3.40 -6.22 8.05
CA ILE A 68 4.83 -6.43 7.77
C ILE A 68 5.56 -6.39 9.12
N ASP A 69 6.23 -7.50 9.45
CA ASP A 69 7.14 -7.54 10.59
C ASP A 69 8.41 -6.75 10.26
N SER A 70 8.48 -5.54 10.81
CA SER A 70 9.61 -4.63 10.69
C SER A 70 10.49 -4.62 11.95
N SER A 71 10.28 -5.57 12.87
CA SER A 71 10.95 -5.61 14.18
C SER A 71 12.46 -5.81 14.05
N ASN A 72 12.89 -6.55 13.03
CA ASN A 72 14.30 -6.79 12.73
C ASN A 72 14.87 -5.80 11.70
N PHE A 73 14.07 -4.86 11.21
CA PHE A 73 14.52 -3.96 10.15
C PHE A 73 15.43 -2.88 10.73
N THR A 74 16.26 -2.31 9.87
CA THR A 74 16.98 -1.06 10.21
C THR A 74 16.00 0.08 10.53
N ALA A 75 16.30 0.87 11.56
CA ALA A 75 15.44 1.98 11.98
C ALA A 75 15.30 3.01 10.87
N PHE A 76 14.07 3.48 10.65
CA PHE A 76 13.80 4.55 9.71
C PHE A 76 14.35 5.87 10.26
N SER A 77 15.19 6.54 9.48
CA SER A 77 15.77 7.83 9.84
C SER A 77 15.86 8.71 8.61
N ILE A 78 15.35 9.94 8.71
CA ILE A 78 15.44 10.91 7.62
C ILE A 78 16.87 11.46 7.58
N PRO A 79 17.64 11.25 6.50
CA PRO A 79 18.94 11.90 6.36
C PRO A 79 18.73 13.40 6.15
N GLY A 80 19.55 14.25 6.78
CA GLY A 80 19.49 15.70 6.59
C GLY A 80 19.81 16.15 5.15
N ASP A 81 20.55 15.31 4.41
CA ASP A 81 20.95 15.55 3.02
C ASP A 81 20.09 14.72 2.05
N LEU A 82 19.07 15.35 1.47
CA LEU A 82 18.16 14.73 0.49
C LEU A 82 18.68 14.81 -0.97
N THR A 83 19.88 15.33 -1.20
CA THR A 83 20.43 15.52 -2.55
C THR A 83 20.64 14.19 -3.27
N GLY A 84 19.74 13.87 -4.21
CA GLY A 84 19.82 12.66 -5.05
C GLY A 84 19.17 11.40 -4.46
N THR A 85 18.42 11.53 -3.35
CA THR A 85 17.68 10.40 -2.77
C THR A 85 16.21 10.45 -3.17
N THR A 86 15.68 9.36 -3.73
CA THR A 86 14.24 9.24 -3.98
C THR A 86 13.49 9.19 -2.65
N PRO A 87 12.49 10.06 -2.40
CA PRO A 87 11.73 10.04 -1.17
C PRO A 87 11.01 8.70 -0.99
N PRO A 88 10.85 8.23 0.27
CA PRO A 88 10.16 6.99 0.53
C PRO A 88 8.68 7.18 0.20
N CYS A 89 8.11 6.22 -0.51
CA CYS A 89 6.72 6.32 -0.94
C CYS A 89 6.02 4.97 -0.85
N VAL A 90 4.73 5.06 -0.58
CA VAL A 90 3.81 3.93 -0.60
C VAL A 90 2.90 4.08 -1.82
N VAL A 91 2.71 2.98 -2.54
CA VAL A 91 1.81 2.92 -3.68
C VAL A 91 0.85 1.74 -3.51
N PRO A 92 -0.43 1.90 -3.86
CA PRO A 92 -1.35 0.78 -3.89
C PRO A 92 -0.89 -0.21 -4.97
N SER A 93 -0.77 -1.49 -4.61
CA SER A 93 -0.48 -2.58 -5.55
C SER A 93 -1.75 -3.20 -6.13
N SER A 94 -2.91 -2.90 -5.54
CA SER A 94 -4.20 -3.33 -6.05
C SER A 94 -4.76 -2.26 -6.98
N SER A 95 -4.80 -2.58 -8.27
CA SER A 95 -5.52 -1.78 -9.24
C SER A 95 -7.01 -2.13 -9.15
N GLY A 96 -7.71 -1.65 -8.12
CA GLY A 96 -9.17 -1.57 -8.10
C GLY A 96 -9.94 -2.82 -8.52
N VAL A 97 -9.58 -4.01 -8.02
CA VAL A 97 -10.53 -5.14 -7.99
C VAL A 97 -11.07 -5.24 -6.58
N ASP A 98 -12.28 -4.71 -6.43
CA ASP A 98 -13.17 -5.09 -5.35
C ASP A 98 -13.41 -6.59 -5.51
N LEU A 99 -12.76 -7.42 -4.70
CA LEU A 99 -12.98 -8.88 -4.73
C LEU A 99 -14.37 -9.26 -4.19
N GLU A 100 -15.18 -8.27 -3.78
CA GLU A 100 -16.58 -8.42 -3.37
C GLU A 100 -17.55 -7.82 -4.42
N ALA A 101 -17.06 -7.32 -5.56
CA ALA A 101 -17.93 -6.96 -6.68
C ALA A 101 -18.18 -8.18 -7.55
N ASP A 102 -19.19 -8.95 -7.14
CA ASP A 102 -19.89 -9.93 -7.95
C ASP A 102 -18.99 -11.10 -8.39
N SER A 103 -19.06 -12.24 -7.70
CA SER A 103 -18.95 -13.48 -8.46
C SER A 103 -20.16 -13.49 -9.37
N PRO A 104 -20.08 -13.23 -10.70
CA PRO A 104 -21.20 -13.54 -11.55
C PRO A 104 -21.30 -15.05 -11.47
N THR A 105 -22.21 -15.52 -10.63
CA THR A 105 -22.59 -16.92 -10.56
C THR A 105 -23.45 -17.15 -11.80
N MET A 106 -22.87 -16.94 -12.98
CA MET A 106 -23.38 -17.47 -14.22
C MET A 106 -23.12 -18.96 -14.13
N ILE A 107 -24.00 -19.64 -13.42
CA ILE A 107 -24.19 -21.07 -13.59
C ILE A 107 -24.41 -21.31 -15.08
N LEU A 108 -23.70 -22.27 -15.66
CA LEU A 108 -23.82 -22.61 -17.09
C LEU A 108 -25.24 -23.02 -17.49
N GLU A 109 -26.15 -23.14 -16.52
CA GLU A 109 -27.55 -23.51 -16.67
C GLU A 109 -28.40 -22.40 -17.32
N ASP A 110 -28.05 -21.12 -17.15
CA ASP A 110 -28.75 -19.98 -17.77
C ASP A 110 -28.29 -19.72 -19.24
N ALA A 111 -27.15 -20.29 -19.64
CA ALA A 111 -26.55 -20.08 -20.97
C ALA A 111 -27.20 -20.92 -22.10
N PHE A 112 -28.04 -21.89 -21.77
CA PHE A 112 -28.66 -22.80 -22.75
C PHE A 112 -30.18 -22.63 -22.92
N ASP A 113 -30.83 -21.68 -22.23
CA ASP A 113 -32.28 -21.45 -22.37
C ASP A 113 -32.59 -20.44 -23.49
N ASN A 114 -32.18 -20.78 -24.72
CA ASN A 114 -32.70 -20.13 -25.92
C ASN A 114 -33.77 -21.02 -26.55
N ARG A 115 -34.93 -21.12 -25.88
CA ARG A 115 -36.19 -21.63 -26.45
C ARG A 115 -37.14 -20.45 -26.64
N PRO A 116 -37.58 -20.18 -27.86
CA PRO A 116 -38.56 -21.05 -28.54
C PRO A 116 -38.15 -21.57 -29.91
#